data_AF-A0A6I2HG02-F1
#
_entry.id   AF-A0A6I2HG02-F1
#
_cell.length_a   1.000
_cell.length_b   1.000
_cell.length_c   1.000
_cell.angle_alpha   90.00
_cell.angle_beta   90.00
_cell.angle_gamma   90.00
#
_symmetry.space_group_name_H-M   'P 1'
#
loop_
_entity.id
_entity.type
_entity.pdbx_description
1 polymer ?
#
loop_
_entity_poly.entity_id
_entity_poly.type
_entity_poly.pdbx_seq_one_letter_code
_entity_poly.pdbx_strand_id
1 'polypeptide(L)'
;MNFEIHSRPWPDIVGFYRDLVENHGWELEGMLNLVCQLAASRYAQGHLYGATSMERLLLAQTPTFEYQREMLLIEPSRDRLVFTYFEEPYVSVRWTKTCAPEAGFSALEHFLVDVKKWWREQPPPSQ
;
A
#
# COMPACT_ATOMS: atom_id res chain seq x y z
N MET A 1 -7.01 9.37 20.00
CA MET A 1 -8.28 9.14 19.26
C MET A 1 -7.89 8.21 18.12
N ASN A 2 -8.29 6.95 18.16
CA ASN A 2 -7.91 5.99 17.13
C ASN A 2 -8.92 6.13 15.99
N PHE A 3 -8.42 6.38 14.78
CA PHE A 3 -9.25 6.50 13.59
C PHE A 3 -9.29 5.14 12.90
N GLU A 4 -10.44 4.48 12.96
CA GLU A 4 -10.68 3.23 12.24
C GLU A 4 -10.79 3.50 10.73
N ILE A 5 -10.19 2.63 9.94
CA ILE A 5 -10.17 2.68 8.48
C ILE A 5 -10.72 1.37 7.96
N HIS A 6 -11.69 1.47 7.04
CA HIS A 6 -12.18 0.34 6.28
C HIS A 6 -11.49 0.28 4.93
N SER A 7 -11.02 -0.91 4.58
CA SER A 7 -10.46 -1.17 3.26
C SER A 7 -11.49 -1.04 2.15
N ARG A 8 -11.00 -0.78 0.94
CA ARG A 8 -11.79 -0.66 -0.28
C ARG A 8 -11.39 -1.76 -1.26
N PRO A 9 -12.32 -2.21 -2.13
CA PRO A 9 -11.97 -3.09 -3.25
C PRO A 9 -10.86 -2.47 -4.11
N TRP A 10 -9.93 -3.30 -4.60
CA TRP A 10 -8.85 -2.84 -5.46
C TRP A 10 -9.31 -2.09 -6.72
N PRO A 11 -10.39 -2.49 -7.42
CA PRO A 11 -10.92 -1.70 -8.54
C PRO A 11 -11.27 -0.26 -8.16
N ASP A 12 -11.81 -0.04 -6.96
CA ASP A 12 -12.18 1.29 -6.47
C ASP A 12 -10.95 2.15 -6.16
N ILE A 13 -9.88 1.53 -5.64
CA ILE A 13 -8.60 2.21 -5.37
C ILE A 13 -7.92 2.60 -6.70
N VAL A 14 -7.91 1.69 -7.68
CA VAL A 14 -7.40 1.99 -9.03
C VAL A 14 -8.21 3.11 -9.67
N GLY A 15 -9.54 3.05 -9.58
CA GLY A 15 -10.43 4.09 -10.08
C GLY A 15 -10.18 5.44 -9.44
N PHE A 16 -9.95 5.47 -8.12
CA PHE A 16 -9.61 6.70 -7.39
C PHE A 16 -8.33 7.36 -7.93
N TYR A 17 -7.23 6.61 -8.05
CA TYR A 17 -5.98 7.19 -8.55
C TYR A 17 -6.06 7.58 -10.03
N ARG A 18 -6.81 6.81 -10.82
CA ARG A 18 -7.05 7.12 -12.23
C ARG A 18 -7.78 8.45 -12.37
N ASP A 19 -8.83 8.66 -11.59
CA ASP A 19 -9.61 9.90 -11.58
C ASP A 19 -8.75 11.12 -11.22
N LEU A 20 -7.89 10.99 -10.19
CA LEU A 20 -6.98 12.07 -9.81
C LEU A 20 -6.02 12.48 -10.94
N VAL A 21 -5.48 11.50 -11.67
CA VAL A 21 -4.56 11.75 -12.80
C VAL A 21 -5.32 12.29 -14.01
N GLU A 22 -6.34 11.55 -14.48
CA GLU A 22 -6.99 11.80 -15.76
C GLU A 22 -7.95 13.00 -15.71
N ASN A 23 -8.67 13.19 -14.60
CA ASN A 23 -9.73 14.20 -14.50
C ASN A 23 -9.35 15.41 -13.64
N HIS A 24 -8.41 15.25 -12.70
CA HIS A 24 -7.98 16.33 -11.81
C HIS A 24 -6.56 16.86 -12.11
N GLY A 25 -5.80 16.23 -13.01
CA GLY A 25 -4.48 16.68 -13.42
C GLY A 25 -3.40 16.57 -12.34
N TRP A 26 -3.57 15.66 -11.37
CA TRP A 26 -2.56 15.43 -10.34
C TRP A 26 -1.41 14.58 -10.91
N GLU A 27 -0.18 14.94 -10.57
CA GLU A 27 1.04 14.21 -10.95
C GLU A 27 1.21 12.95 -10.07
N LEU A 28 0.34 11.95 -10.27
CA LEU A 28 0.26 10.71 -9.49
C LEU A 28 0.41 9.44 -10.33
N GLU A 29 0.98 9.53 -11.53
CA GLU A 29 1.18 8.40 -12.45
C GLU A 29 1.95 7.25 -11.78
N GLY A 30 2.93 7.59 -10.95
CA GLY A 30 3.69 6.63 -10.16
C GLY A 30 2.82 5.83 -9.18
N MET A 31 1.92 6.52 -8.46
CA MET A 31 0.96 5.87 -7.56
C MET A 31 -0.06 5.05 -8.33
N LEU A 32 -0.59 5.58 -9.44
CA LEU A 32 -1.52 4.86 -10.31
C LEU A 32 -0.91 3.56 -10.85
N ASN A 33 0.33 3.62 -11.33
CA ASN A 33 1.06 2.44 -11.79
C ASN A 33 1.25 1.42 -10.66
N LEU A 34 1.67 1.86 -9.48
CA LEU A 34 1.83 0.99 -8.31
C LEU A 34 0.54 0.26 -7.96
N VAL A 35 -0.60 0.97 -7.87
CA VAL A 35 -1.88 0.33 -7.51
C VAL A 35 -2.39 -0.60 -8.62
N CYS A 36 -2.13 -0.29 -9.89
CA CYS A 36 -2.46 -1.20 -10.98
C CYS A 36 -1.66 -2.51 -10.89
N GLN A 37 -0.35 -2.43 -10.66
CA GLN A 37 0.50 -3.61 -10.45
C GLN A 37 0.06 -4.40 -9.22
N LEU A 38 -0.24 -3.71 -8.12
CA LEU A 38 -0.72 -4.35 -6.89
C LEU A 38 -2.04 -5.08 -7.10
N ALA A 39 -3.03 -4.43 -7.72
CA ALA A 39 -4.33 -5.00 -8.04
C ALA A 39 -4.24 -6.23 -8.96
N ALA A 40 -3.25 -6.27 -9.86
CA ALA A 40 -2.99 -7.40 -10.75
C ALA A 40 -2.14 -8.51 -10.12
N SER A 41 -1.54 -8.26 -8.95
CA SER A 41 -0.61 -9.19 -8.29
C SER A 41 -1.33 -10.22 -7.41
N ARG A 42 -0.59 -11.26 -7.01
CA ARG A 42 -1.04 -12.25 -6.01
C ARG A 42 -1.44 -11.62 -4.66
N TYR A 43 -0.86 -10.47 -4.31
CA TYR A 43 -1.13 -9.83 -3.01
C TYR A 43 -2.57 -9.31 -2.94
N ALA A 44 -3.14 -8.85 -4.05
CA ALA A 44 -4.52 -8.34 -4.09
C ALA A 44 -5.58 -9.43 -3.87
N GLN A 45 -5.25 -10.68 -4.18
CA GLN A 45 -6.14 -11.83 -3.98
C GLN A 45 -6.00 -12.46 -2.59
N GLY A 46 -4.95 -12.12 -1.84
CA GLY A 46 -4.69 -12.65 -0.52
C GLY A 46 -5.09 -11.70 0.61
N HIS A 47 -4.33 -11.72 1.70
CA HIS A 47 -4.63 -10.96 2.92
C HIS A 47 -3.99 -9.57 2.95
N LEU A 48 -3.93 -8.87 1.81
CA LEU A 48 -3.49 -7.48 1.74
C LEU A 48 -4.68 -6.59 1.40
N TYR A 49 -4.96 -5.64 2.28
CA TYR A 49 -6.11 -4.76 2.18
C TYR A 49 -5.64 -3.31 2.02
N GLY A 50 -6.29 -2.57 1.12
CA GLY A 50 -5.94 -1.19 0.81
C GLY A 50 -7.03 -0.20 1.18
N ALA A 51 -6.65 1.04 1.51
CA ALA A 51 -7.53 2.20 1.59
C ALA A 51 -6.80 3.45 1.07
N THR A 52 -7.55 4.52 0.83
CA THR A 52 -7.03 5.79 0.31
C THR A 52 -7.31 6.93 1.28
N SER A 53 -6.37 7.84 1.48
CA SER A 53 -6.56 9.08 2.24
C SER A 53 -5.81 10.22 1.57
N MET A 54 -6.54 11.18 1.01
CA MET A 54 -5.99 12.16 0.07
C MET A 54 -5.21 11.43 -1.05
N GLU A 55 -3.98 11.82 -1.37
CA GLU A 55 -3.10 11.15 -2.32
C GLU A 55 -2.50 9.82 -1.84
N ARG A 56 -2.70 9.45 -0.57
CA ARG A 56 -1.93 8.37 0.08
C ARG A 56 -2.62 7.03 0.00
N LEU A 57 -1.83 5.99 -0.20
CA LEU A 57 -2.25 4.60 -0.15
C LEU A 57 -1.92 4.03 1.22
N LEU A 58 -2.90 3.36 1.82
CA LEU A 58 -2.82 2.76 3.14
C LEU A 58 -2.98 1.25 2.98
N LEU A 59 -2.07 0.46 3.54
CA LEU A 59 -2.06 -1.00 3.40
C LEU A 59 -1.99 -1.68 4.77
N ALA A 60 -2.76 -2.75 4.95
CA ALA A 60 -2.80 -3.55 6.17
C ALA A 60 -3.12 -5.03 5.88
N GLN A 61 -2.96 -5.89 6.90
CA GLN A 61 -3.29 -7.32 6.81
C GLN A 61 -4.75 -7.68 7.14
N THR A 62 -5.52 -6.71 7.63
CA THR A 62 -6.93 -6.87 7.99
C THR A 62 -7.81 -5.89 7.22
N PRO A 63 -9.07 -6.24 6.90
CA PRO A 63 -9.97 -5.38 6.13
C PRO A 63 -10.43 -4.13 6.89
N THR A 64 -10.31 -4.13 8.22
CA THR A 64 -10.53 -2.99 9.10
C THR A 64 -9.28 -2.84 9.97
N PHE A 65 -8.71 -1.65 10.02
CA PHE A 65 -7.44 -1.36 10.70
C PHE A 65 -7.42 0.05 11.26
N GLU A 66 -6.53 0.32 12.21
CA GLU A 66 -6.40 1.65 12.83
C GLU A 66 -5.32 2.48 12.13
N TYR A 67 -5.55 3.78 12.00
CA TYR A 67 -4.54 4.71 11.51
C TYR A 67 -3.27 4.69 12.38
N GLN A 68 -2.12 4.58 11.73
CA GLN A 68 -0.79 4.46 12.34
C GLN A 68 -0.60 3.24 13.26
N ARG A 69 -1.35 2.16 13.06
CA ARG A 69 -1.11 0.87 13.74
C ARG A 69 -1.01 -0.25 12.72
N GLU A 70 0.08 -1.02 12.80
CA GLU A 70 0.34 -2.17 11.92
C GLU A 70 -0.01 -1.92 10.45
N MET A 71 0.30 -0.72 9.96
CA MET A 71 -0.07 -0.27 8.62
C MET A 71 1.13 0.28 7.87
N LEU A 72 1.13 0.08 6.56
CA LEU A 72 2.06 0.71 5.65
C LEU A 72 1.36 1.86 4.93
N LEU A 73 1.93 3.06 5.04
CA LEU A 73 1.52 4.24 4.30
C LEU A 73 2.47 4.44 3.13
N ILE A 74 1.92 4.73 1.96
CA ILE A 74 2.68 5.06 0.75
C ILE A 74 2.18 6.40 0.25
N GLU A 75 3.08 7.34 0.09
CA GLU A 75 2.79 8.70 -0.36
C GLU A 75 3.72 9.14 -1.50
N PRO A 76 3.21 9.93 -2.45
CA PRO A 76 4.04 10.58 -3.46
C PRO A 76 4.88 11.70 -2.83
N SER A 77 6.12 11.85 -3.27
CA SER A 77 7.00 12.95 -2.87
C SER A 77 7.84 13.39 -4.07
N ARG A 78 7.39 14.44 -4.75
CA ARG A 78 7.98 14.89 -6.03
C ARG A 78 8.07 13.72 -7.03
N ASP A 79 9.28 13.33 -7.42
CA ASP A 79 9.62 12.25 -8.34
C ASP A 79 9.79 10.89 -7.64
N ARG A 80 9.32 10.73 -6.40
CA ARG A 80 9.56 9.56 -5.56
C ARG A 80 8.29 9.04 -4.90
N LEU A 81 8.37 7.79 -4.48
CA LEU A 81 7.42 7.18 -3.56
C LEU A 81 8.09 7.02 -2.20
N VAL A 82 7.36 7.38 -1.15
CA VAL A 82 7.79 7.25 0.25
C VAL A 82 6.90 6.24 0.92
N PHE A 83 7.53 5.22 1.48
CA PHE A 83 6.90 4.15 2.22
C PHE A 83 7.21 4.36 3.70
N THR A 84 6.19 4.30 4.56
CA THR A 84 6.30 4.51 6.00
C THR A 84 5.49 3.43 6.71
N TYR A 85 6.16 2.57 7.46
CA TYR A 85 5.50 1.54 8.27
C TYR A 85 5.35 2.01 9.73
N PHE A 86 4.11 1.91 10.21
CA PHE A 86 3.73 2.16 11.60
C PHE A 86 3.43 0.83 12.27
N GLU A 87 4.12 0.55 13.38
CA GLU A 87 3.85 -0.64 14.19
C GLU A 87 2.82 -0.34 15.29
N GLU A 88 3.00 0.77 15.99
CA GLU A 88 2.09 1.24 17.04
C GLU A 88 1.76 2.73 16.85
N PRO A 89 0.55 3.16 17.24
CA PRO A 89 0.17 4.57 17.18
C PRO A 89 1.14 5.44 17.97
N TYR A 90 1.51 6.59 17.39
CA TYR A 90 2.33 7.62 18.05
C TYR A 90 3.74 7.17 18.49
N VAL A 91 4.18 5.97 18.11
CA VAL A 91 5.56 5.49 18.28
C VAL A 91 6.39 5.85 17.05
N SER A 92 7.71 5.99 17.24
CA SER A 92 8.67 6.28 16.18
C SER A 92 8.52 5.31 15.00
N VAL A 93 8.50 5.88 13.80
CA VAL A 93 8.50 5.17 12.52
C VAL A 93 9.56 4.07 12.54
N ARG A 94 9.13 2.82 12.35
CA ARG A 94 10.01 1.64 12.45
C ARG A 94 10.75 1.36 11.14
N TRP A 95 10.15 1.72 10.02
CA TRP A 95 10.73 1.51 8.71
C TRP A 95 10.24 2.56 7.73
N THR A 96 11.19 3.13 7.00
CA THR A 96 10.92 4.02 5.87
C THR A 96 11.71 3.58 4.66
N LYS A 97 11.14 3.74 3.47
CA LYS A 97 11.85 3.57 2.21
C LYS A 97 11.41 4.63 1.22
N THR A 98 12.38 5.27 0.58
CA THR A 98 12.14 6.13 -0.57
C THR A 98 12.68 5.44 -1.82
N CYS A 99 11.91 5.44 -2.90
CA CYS A 99 12.33 4.90 -4.19
C CYS A 99 11.75 5.70 -5.36
N ALA A 100 12.28 5.46 -6.55
CA ALA A 100 11.67 5.94 -7.78
C ALA A 100 10.37 5.16 -8.05
N PRO A 101 9.35 5.75 -8.71
CA PRO A 101 8.05 5.13 -8.95
C PRO A 101 8.13 3.75 -9.61
N GLU A 102 9.06 3.56 -10.53
CA GLU A 102 9.27 2.34 -11.32
C GLU A 102 9.76 1.18 -10.42
N ALA A 103 10.45 1.51 -9.33
CA ALA A 103 10.89 0.56 -8.31
C ALA A 103 9.87 0.38 -7.17
N GLY A 104 8.72 1.08 -7.22
CA GLY A 104 7.71 1.08 -6.17
C GLY A 104 7.18 -0.31 -5.85
N PHE A 105 6.85 -1.09 -6.90
CA PHE A 105 6.30 -2.43 -6.70
C PHE A 105 7.32 -3.38 -6.08
N SER A 106 8.57 -3.40 -6.58
CA SER A 106 9.64 -4.21 -5.98
C SER A 106 9.96 -3.81 -4.54
N ALA A 107 9.88 -2.50 -4.21
CA ALA A 107 10.05 -2.03 -2.83
C ALA A 107 8.92 -2.52 -1.92
N LEU A 108 7.68 -2.54 -2.43
CA LEU A 108 6.53 -3.12 -1.72
C LEU A 108 6.73 -4.63 -1.49
N GLU A 109 7.13 -5.39 -2.52
CA GLU A 109 7.36 -6.82 -2.38
C GLU A 109 8.42 -7.14 -1.33
N HIS A 110 9.55 -6.42 -1.35
CA HIS A 110 10.59 -6.55 -0.33
C HIS A 110 10.04 -6.32 1.08
N PHE A 111 9.19 -5.31 1.25
CA PHE A 111 8.54 -5.07 2.53
C PHE A 111 7.63 -6.24 2.96
N LEU A 112 6.77 -6.70 2.05
CA LEU A 112 5.79 -7.75 2.31
C LEU A 112 6.44 -9.11 2.61
N VAL A 113 7.51 -9.46 1.90
CA VAL A 113 8.15 -10.78 1.96
C VAL A 113 9.29 -10.82 2.96
N ASP A 114 10.21 -9.84 2.92
CA ASP A 114 11.47 -9.92 3.65
C ASP A 114 11.42 -9.15 4.99
N VAL A 115 10.83 -7.96 4.99
CA VAL A 115 10.85 -7.06 6.17
C VAL A 115 9.80 -7.47 7.19
N LYS A 116 8.51 -7.45 6.81
CA LYS A 116 7.40 -7.75 7.73
C LYS A 116 6.86 -9.17 7.60
N LYS A 117 7.23 -9.89 6.54
CA LYS A 117 6.78 -11.27 6.30
C LYS A 117 5.25 -11.38 6.34
N TRP A 118 4.57 -10.32 5.87
CA TRP A 118 3.13 -10.25 5.72
C TRP A 118 2.62 -11.24 4.68
N TRP A 119 3.50 -11.61 3.74
CA TRP A 119 3.27 -12.67 2.80
C TRP A 119 4.18 -13.85 3.12
N ARG A 120 3.59 -15.03 3.32
CA ARG A 120 4.29 -16.31 3.29
C ARG A 120 3.67 -17.13 2.17
N GLU A 121 4.49 -17.69 1.30
CA GLU A 121 3.99 -18.67 0.33
C GLU A 121 3.36 -19.82 1.12
N GLN A 122 2.12 -20.18 0.77
CA GLN A 122 1.57 -21.42 1.29
C GLN A 122 2.42 -22.56 0.72
N PRO A 123 2.82 -23.56 1.55
CA PRO A 123 3.41 -24.76 0.99
C PRO A 123 2.43 -25.36 -0.02
N PRO A 124 2.91 -25.95 -1.13
CA PRO A 124 2.03 -26.59 -2.09
C PRO A 124 1.12 -27.59 -1.36
N PRO A 125 -0.16 -27.72 -1.75
CA PRO A 125 -1.07 -28.65 -1.11
C PRO A 125 -0.42 -30.03 -1.09
N SER A 126 -0.32 -30.62 0.12
CA SER A 126 0.18 -31.97 0.29
C SER A 126 -0.70 -32.91 -0.55
N GLN A 127 -0.09 -33.59 -1.52
CA GLN A 127 -0.75 -34.64 -2.31
C GLN A 127 -1.13 -35.83 -1.43
#